data_AF-A0AAC9LJX2-F1
#
_entry.id   AF-A0AAC9LJX2-F1
#
_cell.length_a   1.000
_cell.length_b   1.000
_cell.length_c   1.000
_cell.angle_alpha   90.00
_cell.angle_beta   90.00
_cell.angle_gamma   90.00
#
_symmetry.space_group_name_H-M   'P 1'
#
loop_
_entity.id
_entity.type
_entity.pdbx_description
1 polymer ?
#
loop_
_entity_poly.entity_id
_entity_poly.type
_entity_poly.pdbx_seq_one_letter_code
_entity_poly.pdbx_strand_id
1 'polypeptide(L)'
;MKGNSPGNIIKEYPQRGPIKQFRFDKVVAFECFRCGKQKKSKLITIYDDNWNKRMCNGCYGFLLSIYEIKAGTKSENDKVTELANILFKLVSKNEIRIASENLKIKDNRNKHLEEQSIRFLASAEHLSEKVGIEYSLDWSPLVIGLCKALENELVAKLIVPLKEYCLNLDLENDKLDKDIGRIAKYIVSDNSKPPEIGTFSHFLQTALNSKSRRETSNLIKSFYEFLSEYSFSNWILDKDGLLKSLQIVSKEYRNKAAHIEELSKSEFNNCKELLTGESGVIWKLNKAMN
;
A
#
# COMPACT_ATOMS: atom_id res chain seq x y z
N MET A 1 28.91 16.20 6.06
CA MET A 1 28.22 15.65 7.25
C MET A 1 27.88 16.76 8.22
N LYS A 2 26.69 16.72 8.83
CA LYS A 2 26.26 17.67 9.88
C LYS A 2 26.46 17.05 11.27
N GLY A 3 26.94 17.82 12.24
CA GLY A 3 27.21 17.37 13.61
C GLY A 3 28.55 16.63 13.78
N ASN A 4 28.87 16.26 15.04
CA ASN A 4 30.15 15.65 15.41
C ASN A 4 30.02 14.14 15.66
N SER A 5 31.02 13.38 15.21
CA SER A 5 31.17 11.97 15.57
C SER A 5 31.39 11.81 17.08
N PRO A 6 30.72 10.85 17.75
CA PRO A 6 30.84 10.65 19.19
C PRO A 6 32.12 9.91 19.62
N GLY A 7 33.03 9.59 18.69
CA GLY A 7 34.25 8.85 18.97
C GLY A 7 35.10 8.59 17.72
N ASN A 8 36.15 7.78 17.89
CA ASN A 8 37.06 7.43 16.80
C ASN A 8 36.48 6.32 15.91
N ILE A 9 36.40 6.59 14.60
CA ILE A 9 35.85 5.66 13.61
C ILE A 9 36.98 4.77 13.09
N ILE A 10 36.81 3.45 13.21
CA ILE A 10 37.79 2.45 12.73
C ILE A 10 37.38 1.80 11.41
N LYS A 11 36.10 1.92 11.03
CA LYS A 11 35.59 1.39 9.76
C LYS A 11 34.36 2.14 9.31
N GLU A 12 34.30 2.42 8.01
CA GLU A 12 33.10 2.90 7.33
C GLU A 12 32.55 1.78 6.43
N TYR A 13 31.23 1.61 6.45
CA TYR A 13 30.54 0.70 5.53
C TYR A 13 30.02 1.49 4.31
N PRO A 14 29.77 0.81 3.18
CA PRO A 14 29.20 1.46 1.99
C PRO A 14 27.88 2.17 2.31
N GLN A 15 27.68 3.32 1.68
CA GLN A 15 26.42 4.04 1.73
C GLN A 15 25.34 3.26 0.97
N ARG A 16 24.13 3.20 1.53
CA ARG A 16 22.96 2.54 0.92
C ARG A 16 21.77 3.48 1.02
N GLY A 17 21.48 4.24 -0.04
CA GLY A 17 20.50 5.32 0.02
C GLY A 17 20.93 6.42 1.02
N PRO A 18 20.05 6.90 1.91
CA PRO A 18 20.40 7.94 2.88
C PRO A 18 21.13 7.39 4.12
N ILE A 19 21.40 6.09 4.22
CA ILE A 19 22.00 5.49 5.41
C ILE A 19 23.44 5.05 5.18
N LYS A 20 24.30 5.35 6.15
CA LYS A 20 25.70 4.90 6.20
C LYS A 20 26.06 4.41 7.60
N GLN A 21 26.68 3.24 7.70
CA GLN A 21 27.06 2.63 8.98
C GLN A 21 28.55 2.83 9.27
N PHE A 22 28.87 3.05 10.55
CA PHE A 22 30.22 3.28 11.06
C PHE A 22 30.50 2.33 12.22
N ARG A 23 31.74 1.86 12.30
CA ARG A 23 32.26 1.11 13.45
C ARG A 23 33.25 1.97 14.23
N PHE A 24 33.09 1.99 15.54
CA PHE A 24 33.93 2.70 16.49
C PHE A 24 34.91 1.75 17.20
N ASP A 25 36.03 2.31 17.66
CA ASP A 25 37.01 1.58 18.48
C ASP A 25 36.41 1.10 19.82
N LYS A 26 35.64 1.98 20.46
CA LYS A 26 34.98 1.80 21.76
C LYS A 26 33.47 1.77 21.64
N VAL A 27 32.82 1.24 22.67
CA VAL A 27 31.34 1.27 22.78
C VAL A 27 30.92 2.71 23.07
N VAL A 28 30.00 3.22 22.26
CA VAL A 28 29.47 4.58 22.38
C VAL A 28 28.01 4.52 22.81
N ALA A 29 27.62 5.39 23.74
CA ALA A 29 26.23 5.60 24.11
C ALA A 29 25.59 6.67 23.21
N PHE A 30 24.37 6.40 22.73
CA PHE A 30 23.61 7.36 21.92
C PHE A 30 22.12 7.05 22.00
N GLU A 31 21.30 8.06 21.73
CA GLU A 31 19.88 7.89 21.51
C GLU A 31 19.63 7.57 20.03
N CYS A 32 18.91 6.49 19.76
CA CYS A 32 18.52 6.16 18.40
C CYS A 32 17.40 7.11 17.95
N PHE A 33 17.68 8.03 17.02
CA PHE A 33 16.71 9.03 16.55
C PHE A 33 15.44 8.40 15.97
N ARG A 34 15.52 7.16 15.48
CA ARG A 34 14.39 6.42 14.91
C ARG A 34 13.52 5.74 15.96
N CYS A 35 14.12 5.22 17.04
CA CYS A 35 13.37 4.47 18.05
C CYS A 35 13.27 5.11 19.43
N GLY A 36 13.84 6.30 19.63
CA GLY A 36 13.89 7.03 20.91
C GLY A 36 14.67 6.34 22.04
N LYS A 37 14.98 5.04 21.90
CA LYS A 37 15.66 4.25 22.93
C LYS A 37 17.13 4.62 23.01
N GLN A 38 17.63 4.75 24.23
CA GLN A 38 19.07 4.80 24.53
C GLN A 38 19.75 3.48 24.14
N LYS A 39 20.92 3.56 23.51
CA LYS A 39 21.69 2.42 23.00
C LYS A 39 23.15 2.55 23.41
N LYS A 40 23.82 1.40 23.52
CA LYS A 40 25.28 1.30 23.65
C LYS A 40 25.78 0.33 22.58
N SER A 41 26.63 0.78 21.67
CA SER A 41 27.09 -0.04 20.54
C SER A 41 28.42 0.46 19.99
N LYS A 42 29.20 -0.43 19.36
CA LYS A 42 30.31 -0.04 18.48
C LYS A 42 29.86 0.29 17.06
N LEU A 43 28.64 -0.07 16.69
CA LEU A 43 28.03 0.20 15.38
C LEU A 43 26.98 1.30 15.53
N ILE A 44 27.14 2.38 14.77
CA ILE A 44 26.19 3.48 14.67
C ILE A 44 25.92 3.72 13.18
N THR A 45 24.65 3.86 12.83
CA THR A 45 24.26 4.29 11.48
C THR A 45 23.89 5.76 11.52
N ILE A 46 24.33 6.55 10.55
CA ILE A 46 23.84 7.93 10.37
C ILE A 46 22.87 7.96 9.20
N TYR A 47 21.88 8.85 9.30
CA TYR A 47 20.90 9.09 8.26
C TYR A 47 21.12 10.47 7.64
N ASP A 48 21.11 10.55 6.31
CA ASP A 48 21.27 11.78 5.51
C ASP A 48 22.50 12.59 5.92
N ASP A 49 23.63 11.88 6.09
CA ASP A 49 24.92 12.41 6.54
C ASP A 49 24.83 13.31 7.79
N ASN A 50 23.88 13.02 8.69
CA ASN A 50 23.60 13.83 9.87
C ASN A 50 23.82 13.03 11.15
N TRP A 51 24.85 13.41 11.91
CA TRP A 51 25.20 12.82 13.21
C TRP A 51 24.18 13.11 14.31
N ASN A 52 23.25 14.04 14.11
CA ASN A 52 22.11 14.18 15.02
C ASN A 52 21.06 13.10 14.76
N LYS A 53 21.07 12.48 13.56
CA LYS A 53 20.21 11.37 13.18
C LYS A 53 20.95 10.02 13.29
N ARG A 54 21.37 9.68 14.52
CA ARG A 54 22.06 8.40 14.85
C ARG A 54 21.07 7.26 15.06
N MET A 55 21.30 6.14 14.41
CA MET A 55 20.39 4.99 14.39
C MET A 55 21.06 3.71 14.86
N CYS A 56 20.31 2.91 15.61
CA CYS A 56 20.75 1.61 16.11
C CYS A 56 20.76 0.53 15.01
N ASN A 57 21.52 -0.55 15.23
CA ASN A 57 21.66 -1.61 14.23
C ASN A 57 20.32 -2.31 13.87
N GLY A 58 19.40 -2.47 14.83
CA GLY A 58 18.08 -3.04 14.55
C GLY A 58 17.23 -2.14 13.64
N CYS A 59 17.21 -0.84 13.93
CA CYS A 59 16.55 0.15 13.08
C CYS A 59 17.22 0.27 11.70
N TYR A 60 18.54 0.12 11.63
CA TYR A 60 19.28 0.03 10.37
C TYR A 60 18.86 -1.17 9.54
N GLY A 61 18.87 -2.39 10.10
CA GLY A 61 18.52 -3.61 9.37
C GLY A 61 17.10 -3.57 8.80
N PHE A 62 16.15 -3.04 9.58
CA PHE A 62 14.79 -2.86 9.08
C PHE A 62 14.71 -1.85 7.93
N LEU A 63 15.31 -0.67 8.08
CA LEU A 63 15.24 0.37 7.04
C LEU A 63 15.95 -0.11 5.77
N LEU A 64 17.07 -0.82 5.93
CA LEU A 64 17.77 -1.47 4.85
C LEU A 64 16.88 -2.48 4.12
N SER A 65 16.09 -3.32 4.82
CA SER A 65 15.18 -4.27 4.15
C SER A 65 14.12 -3.57 3.30
N ILE A 66 13.63 -2.40 3.72
CA ILE A 66 12.70 -1.59 2.92
C ILE A 66 13.42 -1.04 1.69
N TYR A 67 14.61 -0.46 1.88
CA TYR A 67 15.40 0.08 0.78
C TYR A 67 15.78 -0.96 -0.26
N GLU A 68 16.17 -2.16 0.16
CA GLU A 68 16.53 -3.25 -0.76
C GLU A 68 15.35 -3.69 -1.61
N ILE A 69 14.12 -3.69 -1.06
CA ILE A 69 12.90 -3.95 -1.83
C ILE A 69 12.65 -2.82 -2.84
N LYS A 70 12.68 -1.57 -2.36
CA LYS A 70 12.32 -0.38 -3.18
C LYS A 70 13.34 -0.13 -4.30
N ALA A 71 14.64 -0.29 -4.02
CA ALA A 71 15.72 -0.14 -4.99
C ALA A 71 15.94 -1.37 -5.88
N GLY A 72 15.32 -2.52 -5.56
CA GLY A 72 15.45 -3.75 -6.35
C GLY A 72 14.89 -3.64 -7.77
N THR A 73 15.24 -4.59 -8.63
CA THR A 73 14.81 -4.67 -10.04
C THR A 73 13.48 -5.40 -10.26
N LYS A 74 12.84 -5.86 -9.17
CA LYS A 74 11.55 -6.56 -9.22
C LYS A 74 10.45 -5.63 -9.74
N SER A 75 9.37 -6.24 -10.25
CA SER A 75 8.19 -5.49 -10.67
C SER A 75 7.60 -4.71 -9.49
N GLU A 76 6.92 -3.60 -9.78
CA GLU A 76 6.27 -2.78 -8.75
C GLU A 76 5.31 -3.60 -7.88
N ASN A 77 4.58 -4.54 -8.49
CA ASN A 77 3.63 -5.40 -7.78
C ASN A 77 4.34 -6.38 -6.82
N ASP A 78 5.48 -6.93 -7.22
CA ASP A 78 6.26 -7.79 -6.35
C ASP A 78 6.84 -7.00 -5.17
N LYS A 79 7.29 -5.75 -5.41
CA LYS A 79 7.73 -4.84 -4.34
C LYS A 79 6.60 -4.55 -3.35
N VAL A 80 5.41 -4.24 -3.84
CA VAL A 80 4.21 -4.02 -3.01
C VAL A 80 3.91 -5.26 -2.16
N THR A 81 3.96 -6.46 -2.72
CA THR A 81 3.77 -7.71 -1.97
C THR A 81 4.83 -7.90 -0.89
N GLU A 82 6.11 -7.60 -1.19
CA GLU A 82 7.18 -7.71 -0.21
C GLU A 82 7.06 -6.71 0.92
N LEU A 83 6.68 -5.46 0.63
CA LEU A 83 6.38 -4.44 1.64
C LEU A 83 5.18 -4.82 2.51
N ALA A 84 4.13 -5.39 1.92
CA ALA A 84 2.99 -5.93 2.66
C ALA A 84 3.40 -7.09 3.58
N ASN A 85 4.35 -7.93 3.15
CA ASN A 85 4.89 -9.00 4.00
C ASN A 85 5.74 -8.45 5.15
N ILE A 86 6.46 -7.34 4.95
CA ILE A 86 7.14 -6.65 6.05
C ILE A 86 6.13 -6.19 7.11
N LEU A 87 5.00 -5.60 6.69
CA LEU A 87 3.94 -5.17 7.61
C LEU A 87 3.51 -6.31 8.54
N PHE A 88 3.22 -7.48 7.99
CA PHE A 88 2.80 -8.64 8.79
C PHE A 88 3.92 -9.27 9.62
N LYS A 89 5.19 -9.10 9.25
CA LYS A 89 6.32 -9.55 10.08
C LYS A 89 6.53 -8.69 11.32
N LEU A 90 6.05 -7.45 11.30
CA LEU A 90 6.17 -6.51 12.41
C LEU A 90 5.10 -6.68 13.49
N VAL A 91 4.05 -7.45 13.22
CA VAL A 91 2.93 -7.66 14.14
C VAL A 91 2.72 -9.16 14.32
N SER A 92 2.66 -9.64 15.57
CA SER A 92 2.34 -11.04 15.80
C SER A 92 0.91 -11.36 15.37
N LYS A 93 0.64 -12.63 15.02
CA LYS A 93 -0.71 -13.09 14.63
C LYS A 93 -1.77 -12.73 15.69
N ASN A 94 -1.43 -12.83 16.98
CA ASN A 94 -2.36 -12.50 18.06
C ASN A 94 -2.65 -11.01 18.14
N GLU A 95 -1.63 -10.16 17.94
CA GLU A 95 -1.83 -8.71 17.87
C GLU A 95 -2.67 -8.30 16.67
N ILE A 96 -2.47 -8.90 15.49
CA ILE A 96 -3.34 -8.65 14.32
C ILE A 96 -4.78 -9.00 14.66
N ARG A 97 -5.02 -10.18 15.26
CA ARG A 97 -6.36 -10.62 15.65
C ARG A 97 -7.03 -9.62 16.62
N ILE A 98 -6.32 -9.20 17.66
CA ILE A 98 -6.84 -8.24 18.64
C ILE A 98 -7.12 -6.89 17.96
N ALA A 99 -6.19 -6.40 17.14
CA ALA A 99 -6.36 -5.14 16.42
C ALA A 99 -7.53 -5.19 15.44
N SER A 100 -7.74 -6.31 14.75
CA SER A 100 -8.88 -6.51 13.84
C SER A 100 -10.22 -6.47 14.56
N GLU A 101 -10.33 -7.10 15.73
CA GLU A 101 -11.55 -7.05 16.55
C GLU A 101 -11.79 -5.64 17.09
N ASN A 102 -10.75 -4.97 17.59
CA ASN A 102 -10.85 -3.58 18.04
C ASN A 102 -11.30 -2.64 16.91
N LEU A 103 -10.81 -2.85 15.69
CA LEU A 103 -11.21 -2.07 14.52
C LEU A 103 -12.72 -2.23 14.22
N LYS A 104 -13.25 -3.47 14.29
CA LYS A 104 -14.68 -3.75 14.11
C LYS A 104 -15.56 -3.13 15.21
N ILE A 105 -15.05 -3.05 16.43
CA ILE A 105 -15.76 -2.43 17.56
C ILE A 105 -15.77 -0.90 17.43
N LYS A 106 -14.65 -0.32 17.02
CA LYS A 106 -14.46 1.14 16.88
C LYS A 106 -15.37 1.75 15.82
N ASP A 107 -15.62 1.04 14.74
CA ASP A 107 -16.51 1.47 13.68
C ASP A 107 -17.24 0.26 13.08
N ASN A 108 -18.56 0.23 13.25
CA ASN A 108 -19.41 -0.86 12.79
C ASN A 108 -19.36 -1.07 11.26
N ARG A 109 -18.98 -0.05 10.48
CA ARG A 109 -18.82 -0.18 9.01
C ARG A 109 -17.77 -1.23 8.65
N ASN A 110 -16.77 -1.44 9.51
CA ASN A 110 -15.73 -2.46 9.31
C ASN A 110 -16.27 -3.89 9.28
N LYS A 111 -17.49 -4.15 9.79
CA LYS A 111 -18.13 -5.48 9.72
C LYS A 111 -18.48 -5.90 8.28
N HIS A 112 -18.54 -4.95 7.35
CA HIS A 112 -18.86 -5.20 5.95
C HIS A 112 -17.61 -5.41 5.07
N LEU A 113 -16.42 -5.23 5.63
CA LEU A 113 -15.15 -5.42 4.93
C LEU A 113 -14.77 -6.90 4.90
N GLU A 114 -14.02 -7.26 3.88
CA GLU A 114 -13.38 -8.56 3.80
C GLU A 114 -12.35 -8.74 4.91
N GLU A 115 -12.24 -9.98 5.42
CA GLU A 115 -11.33 -10.29 6.53
C GLU A 115 -9.89 -9.87 6.22
N GLN A 116 -9.44 -10.12 4.98
CA GLN A 116 -8.09 -9.75 4.56
C GLN A 116 -7.88 -8.22 4.53
N SER A 117 -8.90 -7.45 4.16
CA SER A 117 -8.87 -5.98 4.23
C SER A 117 -8.75 -5.50 5.67
N ILE A 118 -9.56 -6.08 6.57
CA ILE A 118 -9.50 -5.79 8.01
C ILE A 118 -8.11 -6.10 8.57
N ARG A 119 -7.51 -7.23 8.19
CA ARG A 119 -6.15 -7.60 8.63
C ARG A 119 -5.12 -6.57 8.20
N PHE A 120 -5.20 -6.06 6.96
CA PHE A 120 -4.32 -5.01 6.47
C PHE A 120 -4.50 -3.69 7.22
N LEU A 121 -5.74 -3.21 7.34
CA LEU A 121 -6.07 -1.96 8.05
C LEU A 121 -5.64 -2.03 9.51
N ALA A 122 -6.02 -3.10 10.21
CA ALA A 122 -5.70 -3.30 11.61
C ALA A 122 -4.19 -3.39 11.86
N SER A 123 -3.45 -4.08 10.99
CA SER A 123 -1.99 -4.15 11.11
C SER A 123 -1.34 -2.77 10.92
N ALA A 124 -1.79 -2.01 9.93
CA ALA A 124 -1.28 -0.67 9.67
C ALA A 124 -1.62 0.31 10.81
N GLU A 125 -2.84 0.28 11.34
CA GLU A 125 -3.28 1.14 12.44
C GLU A 125 -2.57 0.77 13.76
N HIS A 126 -2.54 -0.51 14.13
CA HIS A 126 -1.85 -0.98 15.33
C HIS A 126 -0.35 -0.64 15.28
N LEU A 127 0.29 -0.81 14.13
CA LEU A 127 1.67 -0.37 13.97
C LEU A 127 1.80 1.14 14.03
N SER A 128 0.89 1.92 13.45
CA SER A 128 0.99 3.38 13.49
C SER A 128 1.04 3.94 14.92
N GLU A 129 0.30 3.30 15.84
CA GLU A 129 0.28 3.65 17.26
C GLU A 129 1.61 3.29 17.95
N LYS A 130 2.23 2.17 17.57
CA LYS A 130 3.55 1.73 18.08
C LYS A 130 4.72 2.46 17.44
N VAL A 131 4.59 2.83 16.17
CA VAL A 131 5.62 3.46 15.34
C VAL A 131 5.85 4.91 15.75
N GLY A 132 4.84 5.56 16.36
CA GLY A 132 4.87 6.96 16.78
C GLY A 132 5.99 7.36 17.74
N ILE A 133 6.76 6.42 18.30
CA ILE A 133 7.94 6.68 19.14
C ILE A 133 9.11 5.76 18.75
N GLU A 134 8.84 4.56 18.22
CA GLU A 134 9.86 3.51 18.10
C GLU A 134 10.39 3.28 16.67
N TYR A 135 9.79 3.84 15.60
CA TYR A 135 10.06 3.30 14.25
C TYR A 135 10.12 4.20 13.01
N SER A 136 10.08 5.54 13.00
CA SER A 136 9.94 6.19 11.66
C SER A 136 10.95 7.25 11.21
N LEU A 137 11.46 7.00 9.99
CA LEU A 137 11.42 7.96 8.88
C LEU A 137 10.55 7.45 7.72
N ASP A 138 10.63 6.16 7.33
CA ASP A 138 9.84 5.62 6.20
C ASP A 138 8.60 4.80 6.63
N TRP A 139 7.42 5.30 6.28
CA TRP A 139 6.08 4.74 6.54
C TRP A 139 5.54 3.86 5.40
N SER A 140 6.34 3.58 4.37
CA SER A 140 5.91 2.84 3.17
C SER A 140 5.17 1.52 3.45
N PRO A 141 5.62 0.62 4.36
CA PRO A 141 4.89 -0.63 4.63
C PRO A 141 3.47 -0.40 5.19
N LEU A 142 3.29 0.63 6.02
CA LEU A 142 1.99 0.97 6.60
C LEU A 142 1.04 1.52 5.52
N VAL A 143 1.54 2.40 4.66
CA VAL A 143 0.79 2.93 3.51
C VAL A 143 0.41 1.82 2.53
N ILE A 144 1.32 0.89 2.24
CA ILE A 144 1.02 -0.30 1.43
C ILE A 144 -0.08 -1.15 2.08
N GLY A 145 -0.07 -1.31 3.41
CA GLY A 145 -1.17 -1.96 4.13
C GLY A 145 -2.52 -1.34 3.80
N LEU A 146 -2.63 -0.02 3.90
CA LEU A 146 -3.88 0.68 3.56
C LEU A 146 -4.28 0.49 2.08
N CYS A 147 -3.33 0.60 1.16
CA CYS A 147 -3.57 0.40 -0.28
C CYS A 147 -4.03 -1.03 -0.59
N LYS A 148 -3.43 -2.05 0.06
CA LYS A 148 -3.81 -3.45 -0.10
C LYS A 148 -5.22 -3.74 0.41
N ALA A 149 -5.69 -3.04 1.44
CA ALA A 149 -7.07 -3.14 1.88
C ALA A 149 -8.03 -2.65 0.78
N LEU A 150 -7.76 -1.49 0.17
CA LEU A 150 -8.57 -1.01 -0.96
C LEU A 150 -8.51 -1.97 -2.16
N GLU A 151 -7.34 -2.49 -2.53
CA GLU A 151 -7.22 -3.49 -3.60
C GLU A 151 -8.10 -4.71 -3.34
N ASN A 152 -8.11 -5.19 -2.10
CA ASN A 152 -8.90 -6.36 -1.74
C ASN A 152 -10.41 -6.08 -1.80
N GLU A 153 -10.85 -4.90 -1.34
CA GLU A 153 -12.27 -4.49 -1.46
C GLU A 153 -12.68 -4.28 -2.92
N LEU A 154 -11.85 -3.65 -3.76
CA LEU A 154 -12.14 -3.52 -5.20
C LEU A 154 -12.34 -4.89 -5.85
N VAL A 155 -11.46 -5.84 -5.55
CA VAL A 155 -11.56 -7.18 -6.10
C VAL A 155 -12.84 -7.87 -5.61
N ALA A 156 -13.05 -7.90 -4.29
CA ALA A 156 -14.17 -8.64 -3.70
C ALA A 156 -15.54 -8.04 -4.00
N LYS A 157 -15.68 -6.71 -3.99
CA LYS A 157 -16.97 -6.03 -4.10
C LYS A 157 -17.36 -5.67 -5.53
N LEU A 158 -16.38 -5.55 -6.44
CA LEU A 158 -16.63 -5.05 -7.79
C LEU A 158 -16.17 -6.05 -8.86
N ILE A 159 -14.92 -6.52 -8.80
CA ILE A 159 -14.34 -7.29 -9.90
C ILE A 159 -14.80 -8.75 -9.89
N VAL A 160 -14.93 -9.37 -8.71
CA VAL A 160 -15.45 -10.74 -8.58
C VAL A 160 -16.93 -10.80 -8.99
N PRO A 161 -17.83 -9.92 -8.51
CA PRO A 161 -19.21 -9.87 -9.02
C PRO A 161 -19.30 -9.62 -10.53
N LEU A 162 -18.48 -8.72 -11.07
CA LEU A 162 -18.39 -8.52 -12.52
C LEU A 162 -17.93 -9.78 -13.25
N LYS A 163 -16.97 -10.53 -12.68
CA LYS A 163 -16.52 -11.81 -13.23
C LYS A 163 -17.67 -12.82 -13.32
N GLU A 164 -18.46 -12.95 -12.26
CA GLU A 164 -19.66 -13.81 -12.26
C GLU A 164 -20.67 -13.35 -13.33
N TYR A 165 -20.90 -12.05 -13.45
CA TYR A 165 -21.78 -11.47 -14.47
C TYR A 165 -21.32 -11.82 -15.91
N CYS A 166 -20.01 -11.94 -16.11
CA CYS A 166 -19.41 -12.18 -17.42
C CYS A 166 -19.16 -13.67 -17.74
N LEU A 167 -19.58 -14.62 -16.89
CA LEU A 167 -19.21 -16.05 -16.97
C LEU A 167 -19.41 -16.70 -18.36
N ASN A 168 -20.41 -16.25 -19.12
CA ASN A 168 -20.78 -16.84 -20.42
C ASN A 168 -20.46 -15.93 -21.62
N LEU A 169 -19.71 -14.86 -21.41
CA LEU A 169 -19.38 -13.90 -22.46
C LEU A 169 -18.09 -14.29 -23.18
N ASP A 170 -18.10 -14.14 -24.51
CA ASP A 170 -16.87 -14.19 -25.30
C ASP A 170 -16.07 -12.90 -25.11
N LEU A 171 -14.94 -13.02 -24.42
CA LEU A 171 -14.00 -11.92 -24.16
C LEU A 171 -12.65 -12.11 -24.90
N GLU A 172 -12.57 -12.97 -25.94
CA GLU A 172 -11.31 -13.24 -26.66
C GLU A 172 -10.65 -11.96 -27.19
N ASN A 173 -11.45 -11.08 -27.82
CA ASN A 173 -10.96 -9.79 -28.31
C ASN A 173 -10.53 -8.86 -27.16
N ASP A 174 -11.28 -8.84 -26.06
CA ASP A 174 -10.97 -8.00 -24.91
C ASP A 174 -9.65 -8.42 -24.25
N LYS A 175 -9.31 -9.72 -24.21
CA LYS A 175 -8.02 -10.22 -23.69
C LYS A 175 -6.81 -9.72 -24.46
N LEU A 176 -6.96 -9.43 -25.75
CA LEU A 176 -5.90 -8.92 -26.61
C LEU A 176 -5.77 -7.39 -26.53
N ASP A 177 -6.78 -6.71 -26.01
CA ASP A 177 -6.75 -5.26 -25.84
C ASP A 177 -5.69 -4.85 -24.78
N LYS A 178 -4.82 -3.92 -25.16
CA LYS A 178 -3.72 -3.45 -24.32
C LYS A 178 -4.17 -2.73 -23.03
N ASP A 179 -5.36 -2.14 -23.03
CA ASP A 179 -5.84 -1.24 -21.99
C ASP A 179 -6.78 -1.95 -21.00
N ILE A 180 -7.58 -2.90 -21.49
CA ILE A 180 -8.56 -3.66 -20.68
C ILE A 180 -8.23 -5.15 -20.55
N GLY A 181 -7.31 -5.68 -21.36
CA GLY A 181 -7.09 -7.12 -21.47
C GLY A 181 -6.56 -7.77 -20.20
N ARG A 182 -5.93 -7.02 -19.30
CA ARG A 182 -5.56 -7.55 -17.98
C ARG A 182 -6.78 -7.85 -17.11
N ILE A 183 -7.83 -7.02 -17.17
CA ILE A 183 -9.09 -7.28 -16.48
C ILE A 183 -9.85 -8.41 -17.17
N ALA A 184 -9.91 -8.42 -18.50
CA ALA A 184 -10.55 -9.50 -19.25
C ALA A 184 -9.93 -10.87 -18.93
N LYS A 185 -8.59 -10.96 -18.93
CA LYS A 185 -7.86 -12.17 -18.51
C LYS A 185 -8.17 -12.60 -17.08
N TYR A 186 -8.38 -11.64 -16.17
CA TYR A 186 -8.74 -11.95 -14.80
C TYR A 186 -10.16 -12.55 -14.69
N ILE A 187 -11.10 -11.95 -15.41
CA ILE A 187 -12.48 -12.40 -15.47
C ILE A 187 -12.58 -13.82 -16.02
N VAL A 188 -11.91 -14.14 -17.12
CA VAL A 188 -12.03 -15.46 -17.75
C VAL A 188 -11.20 -16.57 -17.08
N SER A 189 -10.25 -16.24 -16.21
CA SER A 189 -9.26 -17.20 -15.71
C SER A 189 -9.25 -17.26 -14.19
N ASP A 190 -9.42 -18.46 -13.64
CA ASP A 190 -9.38 -18.71 -12.19
C ASP A 190 -7.97 -18.63 -11.58
N ASN A 191 -6.92 -18.78 -12.40
CA ASN A 191 -5.53 -18.81 -11.94
C ASN A 191 -4.77 -17.49 -12.15
N SER A 192 -5.50 -16.44 -12.50
CA SER A 192 -4.92 -15.14 -12.78
C SER A 192 -4.70 -14.32 -11.50
N LYS A 193 -3.63 -13.53 -11.45
CA LYS A 193 -3.39 -12.62 -10.32
C LYS A 193 -4.47 -11.53 -10.30
N PRO A 194 -5.07 -11.22 -9.13
CA PRO A 194 -6.01 -10.11 -9.00
C PRO A 194 -5.40 -8.79 -9.48
N PRO A 195 -6.19 -7.93 -10.14
CA PRO A 195 -5.70 -6.64 -10.61
C PRO A 195 -5.46 -5.67 -9.44
N GLU A 196 -4.35 -4.94 -9.51
CA GLU A 196 -4.03 -3.90 -8.54
C GLU A 196 -4.76 -2.58 -8.85
N ILE A 197 -4.71 -1.61 -7.93
CA ILE A 197 -5.35 -0.28 -8.08
C ILE A 197 -5.00 0.35 -9.43
N GLY A 198 -3.73 0.34 -9.84
CA GLY A 198 -3.29 0.96 -11.11
C GLY A 198 -3.91 0.27 -12.33
N THR A 199 -3.99 -1.06 -12.32
CA THR A 199 -4.63 -1.84 -13.40
C THR A 199 -6.12 -1.51 -13.51
N PHE A 200 -6.81 -1.50 -12.37
CA PHE A 200 -8.25 -1.21 -12.36
C PHE A 200 -8.54 0.26 -12.69
N SER A 201 -7.70 1.20 -12.23
CA SER A 201 -7.78 2.62 -12.59
C SER A 201 -7.67 2.83 -14.09
N HIS A 202 -6.73 2.13 -14.75
CA HIS A 202 -6.55 2.20 -16.20
C HIS A 202 -7.74 1.63 -16.97
N PHE A 203 -8.27 0.49 -16.51
CA PHE A 203 -9.50 -0.08 -17.06
C PHE A 203 -10.66 0.91 -16.95
N LEU A 204 -10.89 1.46 -15.77
CA LEU A 204 -11.99 2.40 -15.54
C LEU A 204 -11.82 3.68 -16.39
N GLN A 205 -10.60 4.21 -16.49
CA GLN A 205 -10.31 5.34 -17.37
C GLN A 205 -10.67 5.04 -18.83
N THR A 206 -10.39 3.82 -19.29
CA THR A 206 -10.70 3.39 -20.65
C THR A 206 -12.19 3.26 -20.87
N ALA A 207 -12.91 2.61 -19.94
CA ALA A 207 -14.37 2.49 -19.98
C ALA A 207 -15.07 3.86 -20.03
N LEU A 208 -14.59 4.81 -19.22
CA LEU A 208 -15.18 6.14 -19.12
C LEU A 208 -14.88 7.07 -20.30
N ASN A 209 -13.81 6.85 -21.06
CA ASN A 209 -13.39 7.79 -22.11
C ASN A 209 -13.49 7.24 -23.54
N SER A 210 -13.41 5.93 -23.75
CA SER A 210 -13.44 5.35 -25.09
C SER A 210 -14.86 5.09 -25.58
N LYS A 211 -15.39 5.98 -26.44
CA LYS A 211 -16.70 5.76 -27.08
C LYS A 211 -16.72 4.51 -27.95
N SER A 212 -15.67 4.31 -28.76
CA SER A 212 -15.56 3.15 -29.66
C SER A 212 -15.58 1.83 -28.87
N ARG A 213 -14.83 1.71 -27.78
CA ARG A 213 -14.82 0.47 -27.00
C ARG A 213 -16.15 0.20 -26.29
N ARG A 214 -16.95 1.22 -25.97
CA ARG A 214 -18.32 0.98 -25.46
C ARG A 214 -19.20 0.27 -26.49
N GLU A 215 -18.92 0.42 -27.77
CA GLU A 215 -19.67 -0.22 -28.85
C GLU A 215 -19.08 -1.59 -29.24
N THR A 216 -17.78 -1.82 -29.01
CA THR A 216 -17.08 -3.01 -29.52
C THR A 216 -16.60 -3.99 -28.45
N SER A 217 -16.40 -3.55 -27.20
CA SER A 217 -15.92 -4.40 -26.11
C SER A 217 -17.09 -5.02 -25.36
N ASN A 218 -17.15 -6.35 -25.31
CA ASN A 218 -18.16 -7.07 -24.55
C ASN A 218 -17.95 -6.81 -23.05
N LEU A 219 -16.69 -6.82 -22.59
CA LEU A 219 -16.37 -6.50 -21.21
C LEU A 219 -16.86 -5.11 -20.79
N ILE A 220 -16.61 -4.06 -21.59
CA ILE A 220 -17.03 -2.71 -21.21
C ILE A 220 -18.55 -2.59 -21.22
N LYS A 221 -19.24 -3.15 -22.22
CA LYS A 221 -20.72 -3.16 -22.24
C LYS A 221 -21.28 -3.80 -20.98
N SER A 222 -20.83 -5.02 -20.69
CA SER A 222 -21.31 -5.77 -19.52
C SER A 222 -20.91 -5.10 -18.21
N PHE A 223 -19.80 -4.36 -18.15
CA PHE A 223 -19.48 -3.53 -16.99
C PHE A 223 -20.51 -2.43 -16.75
N TYR A 224 -20.98 -1.74 -17.79
CA TYR A 224 -22.03 -0.73 -17.67
C TYR A 224 -23.39 -1.35 -17.32
N GLU A 225 -23.74 -2.48 -17.94
CA GLU A 225 -24.99 -3.22 -17.65
C GLU A 225 -25.01 -3.72 -16.22
N PHE A 226 -23.94 -4.37 -15.77
CA PHE A 226 -23.74 -4.82 -14.39
C PHE A 226 -23.92 -3.67 -13.39
N LEU A 227 -23.28 -2.51 -13.65
CA LEU A 227 -23.39 -1.37 -12.74
C LEU A 227 -24.79 -0.74 -12.75
N SER A 228 -25.59 -0.91 -13.80
CA SER A 228 -26.96 -0.39 -13.86
C SER A 228 -27.90 -1.07 -12.87
N GLU A 229 -27.53 -2.24 -12.33
CA GLU A 229 -28.29 -2.96 -11.31
C GLU A 229 -28.15 -2.33 -9.91
N TYR A 230 -27.19 -1.42 -9.72
CA TYR A 230 -26.89 -0.82 -8.42
C TYR A 230 -27.28 0.66 -8.37
N SER A 231 -28.12 1.02 -7.40
CA SER A 231 -28.70 2.37 -7.26
C SER A 231 -27.66 3.48 -7.03
N PHE A 232 -26.48 3.14 -6.52
CA PHE A 232 -25.43 4.09 -6.17
C PHE A 232 -24.15 3.96 -7.02
N SER A 233 -24.20 3.18 -8.11
CA SER A 233 -23.04 2.98 -9.01
C SER A 233 -22.64 4.22 -9.81
N ASN A 234 -23.47 5.26 -9.84
CA ASN A 234 -23.15 6.53 -10.51
C ASN A 234 -21.80 7.10 -10.08
N TRP A 235 -21.42 6.94 -8.81
CA TRP A 235 -20.10 7.37 -8.33
C TRP A 235 -18.94 6.58 -8.93
N ILE A 236 -19.14 5.31 -9.31
CA ILE A 236 -18.14 4.50 -10.01
C ILE A 236 -17.95 5.03 -11.45
N LEU A 237 -19.06 5.41 -12.08
CA LEU A 237 -19.09 5.87 -13.48
C LEU A 237 -18.76 7.37 -13.66
N ASP A 238 -18.71 8.12 -12.56
CA ASP A 238 -18.36 9.53 -12.55
C ASP A 238 -16.83 9.73 -12.71
N LYS A 239 -16.43 10.69 -13.56
CA LYS A 239 -15.01 11.00 -13.80
C LYS A 239 -14.28 11.52 -12.56
N ASP A 240 -15.00 12.26 -11.71
CA ASP A 240 -14.53 12.76 -10.42
C ASP A 240 -14.84 11.79 -9.26
N GLY A 241 -15.45 10.65 -9.55
CA GLY A 241 -15.83 9.62 -8.59
C GLY A 241 -14.71 8.63 -8.26
N LEU A 242 -14.96 7.33 -8.48
CA LEU A 242 -13.99 6.28 -8.13
C LEU A 242 -12.67 6.46 -8.89
N LEU A 243 -12.71 6.79 -10.19
CA LEU A 243 -11.50 6.92 -11.01
C LEU A 243 -10.49 7.91 -10.41
N LYS A 244 -10.94 9.11 -10.07
CA LYS A 244 -10.11 10.16 -9.46
C LYS A 244 -9.49 9.69 -8.14
N SER A 245 -10.29 9.00 -7.33
CA SER A 245 -9.82 8.44 -6.05
C SER A 245 -8.71 7.42 -6.28
N LEU A 246 -8.88 6.50 -7.23
CA LEU A 246 -7.86 5.50 -7.57
C LEU A 246 -6.59 6.12 -8.13
N GLN A 247 -6.70 7.16 -8.96
CA GLN A 247 -5.55 7.89 -9.50
C GLN A 247 -4.74 8.56 -8.39
N ILE A 248 -5.41 9.20 -7.42
CA ILE A 248 -4.75 9.79 -6.25
C ILE A 248 -4.07 8.71 -5.41
N VAL A 249 -4.79 7.63 -5.08
CA VAL A 249 -4.23 6.52 -4.27
C VAL A 249 -3.02 5.89 -4.96
N SER A 250 -3.12 5.63 -6.26
CA SER A 250 -2.03 5.03 -7.03
C SER A 250 -0.80 5.94 -7.07
N LYS A 251 -0.98 7.21 -7.43
CA LYS A 251 0.13 8.13 -7.70
C LYS A 251 0.77 8.64 -6.41
N GLU A 252 -0.04 9.11 -5.46
CA GLU A 252 0.47 9.84 -4.29
C GLU A 252 0.88 8.93 -3.14
N TYR A 253 0.46 7.65 -3.15
CA TYR A 253 0.69 6.74 -2.03
C TYR A 253 1.26 5.39 -2.46
N ARG A 254 0.51 4.60 -3.24
CA ARG A 254 0.91 3.23 -3.59
C ARG A 254 2.26 3.19 -4.32
N ASN A 255 2.39 3.99 -5.39
CA ASN A 255 3.59 3.99 -6.22
C ASN A 255 4.76 4.60 -5.46
N LYS A 256 4.58 5.73 -4.76
CA LYS A 256 5.63 6.31 -3.91
C LYS A 256 6.15 5.32 -2.87
N ALA A 257 5.26 4.56 -2.24
CA ALA A 257 5.66 3.54 -1.26
C ALA A 257 6.51 2.41 -1.87
N ALA A 258 6.27 2.07 -3.14
CA ALA A 258 6.99 1.02 -3.86
C ALA A 258 8.30 1.50 -4.54
N HIS A 259 8.43 2.80 -4.79
CA HIS A 259 9.63 3.45 -5.36
C HIS A 259 10.51 4.05 -4.28
N ILE A 260 11.69 4.57 -4.61
CA ILE A 260 12.71 4.99 -3.63
C ILE A 260 12.32 6.15 -2.69
N GLU A 261 11.17 6.79 -2.90
CA GLU A 261 10.66 7.91 -2.10
C GLU A 261 10.25 7.43 -0.69
N GLU A 262 10.68 8.12 0.37
CA GLU A 262 10.21 7.84 1.71
C GLU A 262 8.85 8.47 1.96
N LEU A 263 7.97 7.76 2.68
CA LEU A 263 6.69 8.30 3.10
C LEU A 263 6.72 8.68 4.59
N SER A 264 6.12 9.81 4.91
CA SER A 264 6.00 10.37 6.25
C SER A 264 4.76 9.89 6.99
N LYS A 265 4.70 10.19 8.30
CA LYS A 265 3.50 9.99 9.13
C LYS A 265 2.30 10.79 8.60
N SER A 266 2.55 12.00 8.09
CA SER A 266 1.49 12.84 7.54
C SER A 266 0.88 12.20 6.29
N GLU A 267 1.72 11.64 5.41
CA GLU A 267 1.23 10.94 4.21
C GLU A 267 0.47 9.67 4.57
N PHE A 268 0.91 8.92 5.59
CA PHE A 268 0.14 7.81 6.12
C PHE A 268 -1.25 8.24 6.61
N ASN A 269 -1.33 9.30 7.42
CA ASN A 269 -2.60 9.80 7.93
C ASN A 269 -3.52 10.30 6.80
N ASN A 270 -2.96 11.02 5.82
CA ASN A 270 -3.72 11.50 4.66
C ASN A 270 -4.26 10.32 3.82
N CYS A 271 -3.46 9.27 3.62
CA CYS A 271 -3.89 8.04 2.96
C CYS A 271 -5.01 7.35 3.76
N LYS A 272 -4.86 7.24 5.08
CA LYS A 272 -5.87 6.65 5.97
C LYS A 272 -7.19 7.40 5.90
N GLU A 273 -7.16 8.73 5.95
CA GLU A 273 -8.35 9.57 5.86
C GLU A 273 -9.03 9.41 4.50
N LEU A 274 -8.26 9.44 3.40
CA LEU A 274 -8.79 9.22 2.06
C LEU A 274 -9.49 7.86 1.91
N LEU A 275 -8.94 6.79 2.50
CA LEU A 275 -9.47 5.44 2.31
C LEU A 275 -10.58 5.07 3.30
N THR A 276 -10.42 5.47 4.57
CA THR A 276 -11.22 4.98 5.70
C THR A 276 -11.83 6.09 6.56
N GLY A 277 -11.59 7.37 6.23
CA GLY A 277 -12.25 8.51 6.87
C GLY A 277 -13.76 8.49 6.69
N GLU A 278 -14.47 9.50 7.20
CA GLU A 278 -15.94 9.51 7.20
C GLU A 278 -16.54 9.25 5.80
N SER A 279 -15.96 9.90 4.79
CA SER A 279 -16.31 9.77 3.36
C SER A 279 -15.28 8.97 2.55
N GLY A 280 -14.58 8.04 3.21
CA GLY A 280 -13.49 7.26 2.63
C GLY A 280 -13.89 6.44 1.41
N VAL A 281 -12.94 6.22 0.50
CA VAL A 281 -13.12 5.49 -0.76
C VAL A 281 -13.72 4.09 -0.54
N ILE A 282 -13.27 3.38 0.51
CA ILE A 282 -13.77 2.03 0.82
C ILE A 282 -15.26 2.06 1.17
N TRP A 283 -15.70 3.07 1.92
CA TRP A 283 -17.11 3.19 2.31
C TRP A 283 -18.00 3.58 1.15
N LYS A 284 -17.51 4.45 0.27
CA LYS A 284 -18.21 4.81 -0.97
C LYS A 284 -18.35 3.61 -1.90
N LEU A 285 -17.30 2.78 -2.02
CA LEU A 285 -17.35 1.53 -2.78
C LEU A 285 -18.39 0.56 -2.20
N ASN A 286 -18.36 0.32 -0.89
CA ASN A 286 -19.34 -0.56 -0.24
C ASN A 286 -20.77 -0.05 -0.41
N LYS A 287 -21.00 1.26 -0.32
CA LYS A 287 -22.32 1.85 -0.59
C LYS A 287 -22.72 1.72 -2.06
N ALA A 288 -21.78 1.80 -2.99
CA ALA A 288 -22.05 1.70 -4.42
C ALA A 288 -22.40 0.27 -4.85
N MET A 289 -21.93 -0.75 -4.12
CA MET A 289 -22.06 -2.17 -4.46
C MET A 289 -22.99 -2.97 -3.52
N ASN A 290 -23.68 -2.30 -2.59
CA ASN A 290 -24.74 -2.86 -1.73
C ASN A 290 -26.10 -2.33 -2.18
#